data_AF-V5W369-F1
#
_entry.id   AF-V5W369-F1
#
_cell.length_a   1.000
_cell.length_b   1.000
_cell.length_c   1.000
_cell.angle_alpha   90.00
_cell.angle_beta   90.00
_cell.angle_gamma   90.00
#
_symmetry.space_group_name_H-M   'P 1'
#
loop_
_entity.id
_entity.type
_entity.pdbx_description
1 polymer ?
#
loop_
_entity_poly.entity_id
_entity_poly.type
_entity_poly.pdbx_seq_one_letter_code
_entity_poly.pdbx_strand_id
1 'polypeptide(L)'
;IEAKIIELDKNRNNVVLSRRAWLEQTQSEVRSEFLNQLQKGAIRKGVVSSIVNFGAFVDLGGVDGLVHVSELSWKHIDHPSEVVQVGDEVTVEVLDVDMDRERVSLSLKATQEDPWRHFARTHAIGQIVPGKVTKLVPFGAFVRVEEGIEGLVHISELAERHVEVPDQVVQVGDDA
;
A
#
# COMPACT_ATOMS: atom_id res chain seq x y z
N ILE A 1 19.37 37.93 2.29
CA ILE A 1 18.57 37.61 1.08
C ILE A 1 19.57 37.23 0.02
N GLU A 2 19.61 35.95 -0.37
CA GLU A 2 20.60 35.41 -1.30
C GLU A 2 19.94 35.20 -2.67
N ALA A 3 20.53 35.72 -3.74
CA ALA A 3 19.99 35.67 -5.10
C ALA A 3 21.12 35.50 -6.11
N LYS A 4 20.90 34.68 -7.13
CA LYS A 4 21.88 34.41 -8.18
C LYS A 4 21.70 35.41 -9.32
N ILE A 5 22.81 35.98 -9.79
CA ILE A 5 22.82 36.88 -10.94
C ILE A 5 22.62 36.04 -12.19
N ILE A 6 21.51 36.25 -12.90
CA ILE A 6 21.23 35.60 -14.19
C ILE A 6 21.97 36.34 -15.30
N GLU A 7 22.01 37.67 -15.20
CA GLU A 7 22.57 38.50 -16.26
C GLU A 7 23.22 39.74 -15.65
N LEU A 8 24.42 40.05 -16.14
CA LEU A 8 25.19 41.22 -15.70
C LEU A 8 25.71 41.96 -16.93
N ASP A 9 25.11 43.12 -17.20
CA ASP A 9 25.49 43.97 -18.32
C ASP A 9 26.34 45.14 -17.82
N LYS A 10 27.66 45.06 -18.07
CA LYS A 10 28.66 45.98 -17.51
C LYS A 10 28.64 47.39 -18.12
N ASN A 11 28.01 47.57 -19.30
CA ASN A 11 27.98 48.88 -19.96
C ASN A 11 26.80 49.75 -19.52
N ARG A 12 25.79 49.17 -18.86
CA ARG A 12 24.57 49.88 -18.42
C ARG A 12 24.32 49.80 -16.92
N ASN A 13 25.30 49.33 -16.13
CA ASN A 13 25.20 49.13 -14.68
C ASN A 13 23.87 48.48 -14.26
N ASN A 14 23.45 47.44 -14.97
CA ASN A 14 22.19 46.76 -14.70
C ASN A 14 22.47 45.28 -14.38
N VAL A 15 21.84 44.79 -13.30
CA VAL A 15 22.02 43.42 -12.81
C VAL A 15 20.65 42.79 -12.65
N VAL A 16 20.39 41.70 -13.38
CA VAL A 16 19.16 40.94 -13.27
C VAL A 16 19.39 39.79 -12.28
N LEU A 17 18.80 39.93 -11.09
CA LEU A 17 18.87 38.94 -10.01
C LEU A 17 17.63 38.05 -10.06
N SER A 18 17.81 36.74 -10.07
CA SER A 18 16.69 35.79 -9.95
C SER A 18 16.83 34.95 -8.69
N ARG A 19 15.76 34.98 -7.91
CA ARG A 19 15.59 34.12 -6.73
C ARG A 19 15.16 32.70 -7.10
N ARG A 20 14.59 32.49 -8.30
CA ARG A 20 14.12 31.16 -8.77
C ARG A 20 15.29 30.21 -9.04
N ALA A 21 16.36 30.72 -9.66
CA ALA A 21 17.52 29.90 -10.04
C ALA A 21 18.34 29.38 -8.85
N TRP A 22 18.24 30.03 -7.68
CA TRP A 22 18.91 29.55 -6.46
C TRP A 22 18.11 28.42 -5.77
N LEU A 23 16.77 28.47 -5.82
CA LEU A 23 15.91 27.39 -5.32
C LEU A 23 16.05 26.09 -6.12
N GLU A 24 16.24 26.18 -7.44
CA GLU A 24 16.45 25.01 -8.30
C GLU A 24 17.77 24.28 -8.01
N GLN A 25 18.83 25.01 -7.64
CA GLN A 25 20.16 24.42 -7.47
C GLN A 25 20.35 23.75 -6.09
N THR A 26 19.76 24.30 -5.03
CA THR A 26 19.78 23.67 -3.69
C THR A 26 18.86 22.44 -3.62
N GLN A 27 17.79 22.39 -4.43
CA GLN A 27 16.90 21.21 -4.48
C GLN A 27 17.47 20.04 -5.27
N SER A 28 18.25 20.29 -6.32
CA SER A 28 18.74 19.23 -7.21
C SER A 28 19.81 18.36 -6.57
N GLU A 29 20.69 18.91 -5.73
CA GLU A 29 21.70 18.11 -5.00
C GLU A 29 21.06 17.20 -3.93
N VAL A 30 20.12 17.74 -3.13
CA VAL A 30 19.43 16.98 -2.07
C VAL A 30 18.53 15.88 -2.65
N ARG A 31 17.83 16.13 -3.77
CA ARG A 31 16.99 15.13 -4.43
C ARG A 31 17.78 13.96 -5.01
N SER A 32 18.93 14.25 -5.62
CA SER A 32 19.80 13.24 -6.21
C SER A 32 20.34 12.27 -5.17
N GLU A 33 20.72 12.77 -3.99
CA GLU A 33 21.13 11.92 -2.86
C GLU A 33 19.97 11.08 -2.32
N PHE A 34 18.77 11.66 -2.21
CA PHE A 34 17.58 10.94 -1.75
C PHE A 34 17.19 9.78 -2.66
N LEU A 35 17.20 10.00 -3.99
CA LEU A 35 16.91 8.96 -4.98
C LEU A 35 17.94 7.83 -4.95
N ASN A 36 19.22 8.12 -4.71
CA ASN A 36 20.26 7.10 -4.58
C ASN A 36 20.17 6.31 -3.27
N GLN A 37 19.60 6.89 -2.21
CA GLN A 37 19.35 6.18 -0.94
C GLN A 37 18.06 5.34 -0.96
N LEU A 38 17.15 5.59 -1.90
CA LEU A 38 15.91 4.84 -2.05
C LEU A 38 16.17 3.51 -2.77
N GLN A 39 16.36 2.45 -1.99
CA GLN A 39 16.38 1.09 -2.49
C GLN A 39 14.96 0.56 -2.69
N LYS A 40 14.71 -0.15 -3.80
CA LYS A 40 13.47 -0.91 -4.01
C LYS A 40 13.28 -1.90 -2.86
N GLY A 41 12.09 -1.95 -2.27
CA GLY A 41 11.75 -2.71 -1.06
C GLY A 41 11.94 -1.96 0.26
N ALA A 42 12.39 -0.70 0.23
CA ALA A 42 12.50 0.10 1.45
C ALA A 42 11.13 0.55 1.94
N ILE A 43 10.87 0.38 3.24
CA ILE A 43 9.69 0.89 3.92
C ILE A 43 9.96 2.32 4.39
N ARG A 44 9.08 3.25 4.01
CA ARG A 44 9.15 4.67 4.40
C ARG A 44 7.79 5.19 4.84
N LYS A 45 7.81 6.22 5.68
CA LYS A 45 6.63 7.00 6.01
C LYS A 45 6.53 8.17 5.04
N GLY A 46 5.33 8.45 4.58
CA GLY A 46 5.04 9.60 3.73
C GLY A 46 3.69 10.21 4.08
N VAL A 47 3.47 11.42 3.60
CA VAL A 47 2.23 12.16 3.83
C VAL A 47 1.43 12.20 2.54
N VAL A 48 0.14 11.87 2.60
CA VAL A 48 -0.72 11.92 1.42
C VAL A 48 -0.88 13.38 0.97
N SER A 49 -0.33 13.72 -0.19
CA SER A 49 -0.40 15.08 -0.74
C SER A 49 -1.69 15.32 -1.52
N SER A 50 -2.18 14.30 -2.24
CA SER A 50 -3.45 14.37 -2.97
C SER A 50 -4.01 12.98 -3.26
N ILE A 51 -5.33 12.90 -3.44
CA ILE A 51 -6.03 11.65 -3.76
C ILE A 51 -6.74 11.81 -5.09
N VAL A 52 -6.66 10.79 -5.94
CA VAL A 52 -7.33 10.71 -7.24
C VAL A 52 -8.13 9.40 -7.33
N ASN A 53 -9.07 9.31 -8.27
CA ASN A 53 -9.95 8.12 -8.37
C ASN A 53 -9.19 6.80 -8.63
N PHE A 54 -7.97 6.85 -9.15
CA PHE A 54 -7.15 5.67 -9.47
C PHE A 54 -5.96 5.47 -8.51
N GLY A 55 -5.79 6.33 -7.49
CA GLY A 55 -4.70 6.19 -6.54
C GLY A 55 -4.56 7.36 -5.55
N ALA A 56 -3.49 7.33 -4.77
CA ALA A 56 -3.12 8.42 -3.87
C ALA A 56 -1.66 8.83 -4.10
N PHE A 57 -1.39 10.12 -4.11
CA PHE A 57 -0.04 10.67 -4.12
C PHE A 57 0.45 10.86 -2.69
N VAL A 58 1.64 10.37 -2.42
CA VAL A 58 2.29 10.38 -1.11
C VAL A 58 3.63 11.07 -1.27
N ASP A 59 3.83 12.16 -0.53
CA ASP A 59 5.11 12.85 -0.45
C ASP A 59 6.00 12.15 0.58
N LEU A 60 7.20 11.76 0.15
CA LEU A 60 8.21 11.11 0.99
C LEU A 60 9.27 12.08 1.53
N GLY A 61 9.07 13.40 1.37
CA GLY A 61 10.00 14.42 1.81
C GLY A 61 11.12 14.70 0.81
N GLY A 62 10.80 14.68 -0.49
CA GLY A 62 11.77 14.98 -1.55
C GLY A 62 11.38 14.46 -2.93
N VAL A 63 10.56 13.40 -2.96
CA VAL A 63 10.02 12.76 -4.17
C VAL A 63 8.54 12.41 -3.95
N ASP A 64 7.75 12.56 -5.01
CA ASP A 64 6.34 12.18 -4.99
C ASP A 64 6.19 10.71 -5.41
N GLY A 65 5.54 9.94 -4.55
CA GLY A 65 5.18 8.56 -4.83
C GLY A 65 3.70 8.42 -5.17
N LEU A 66 3.37 7.52 -6.09
CA LEU A 66 2.00 7.17 -6.42
C LEU A 66 1.69 5.77 -5.87
N VAL A 67 0.62 5.68 -5.07
CA VAL A 67 0.01 4.44 -4.64
C VAL A 67 -1.21 4.16 -5.49
N HIS A 68 -1.24 3.02 -6.17
CA HIS A 68 -2.40 2.61 -6.98
C HIS A 68 -3.57 2.20 -6.06
N VAL A 69 -4.82 2.36 -6.48
CA VAL A 69 -5.98 1.91 -5.68
C VAL A 69 -5.92 0.44 -5.27
N SER A 70 -5.38 -0.41 -6.14
CA SER A 70 -5.19 -1.85 -5.89
C SER A 70 -4.09 -2.16 -4.86
N GLU A 71 -3.23 -1.18 -4.57
CA GLU A 71 -2.12 -1.26 -3.63
C GLU A 71 -2.42 -0.52 -2.31
N LEU A 72 -3.60 0.14 -2.20
CA LEU A 72 -4.06 0.79 -0.97
C LEU A 72 -4.54 -0.21 0.09
N SER A 73 -5.20 -1.30 -0.33
CA SER A 73 -5.70 -2.34 0.57
C SER A 73 -5.90 -3.68 -0.14
N TRP A 74 -5.90 -4.76 0.64
CA TRP A 74 -6.33 -6.09 0.21
C TRP A 74 -7.85 -6.21 -0.01
N LYS A 75 -8.64 -5.24 0.49
CA LYS A 75 -10.10 -5.18 0.32
C LYS A 75 -10.45 -4.38 -0.96
N HIS A 76 -11.57 -4.72 -1.60
CA HIS A 76 -12.09 -3.91 -2.71
C HIS A 76 -12.56 -2.57 -2.16
N ILE A 77 -12.02 -1.47 -2.68
CA ILE A 77 -12.34 -0.11 -2.25
C ILE A 77 -12.98 0.61 -3.44
N ASP A 78 -14.20 1.12 -3.26
CA ASP A 78 -14.87 1.96 -4.25
C ASP A 78 -14.28 3.38 -4.30
N HIS A 79 -13.86 3.93 -3.15
CA HIS A 79 -13.24 5.25 -3.05
C HIS A 79 -11.98 5.27 -2.17
N PRO A 80 -10.79 5.66 -2.71
CA PRO A 80 -9.55 5.69 -1.95
C PRO A 80 -9.58 6.63 -0.73
N SER A 81 -10.47 7.63 -0.75
CA SER A 81 -10.72 8.56 0.37
C SER A 81 -11.25 7.90 1.65
N GLU A 82 -11.75 6.67 1.57
CA GLU A 82 -12.20 5.92 2.75
C GLU A 82 -11.02 5.28 3.51
N VAL A 83 -9.89 5.10 2.83
CA VAL A 83 -8.72 4.39 3.38
C VAL A 83 -7.58 5.35 3.69
N VAL A 84 -7.44 6.42 2.92
CA VAL A 84 -6.42 7.44 3.11
C VAL A 84 -7.04 8.84 2.96
N GLN A 85 -6.65 9.81 3.79
CA GLN A 85 -7.06 11.21 3.65
C GLN A 85 -5.86 12.08 3.28
N VAL A 86 -6.12 13.22 2.62
CA VAL A 86 -5.07 14.20 2.33
C VAL A 86 -4.52 14.74 3.64
N GLY A 87 -3.20 14.64 3.82
CA GLY A 87 -2.50 15.00 5.05
C GLY A 87 -2.24 13.84 6.01
N ASP A 88 -2.75 12.64 5.73
CA ASP A 88 -2.48 11.47 6.57
C ASP A 88 -1.04 10.97 6.40
N GLU A 89 -0.43 10.58 7.52
CA GLU A 89 0.84 9.87 7.54
C GLU A 89 0.60 8.37 7.26
N VAL A 90 1.10 7.90 6.13
CA VAL A 90 0.98 6.50 5.68
C VAL A 90 2.35 5.83 5.57
N THR A 91 2.41 4.53 5.88
CA THR A 91 3.65 3.76 5.76
C THR A 91 3.63 2.90 4.51
N VAL A 92 4.51 3.21 3.56
CA VAL A 92 4.54 2.69 2.20
C VAL A 92 5.85 1.98 1.92
N GLU A 93 5.81 0.96 1.07
CA GLU A 93 6.99 0.30 0.53
C GLU A 93 7.25 0.76 -0.92
N VAL A 94 8.54 0.96 -1.24
CA VAL A 94 8.99 1.31 -2.58
C VAL A 94 8.99 0.08 -3.48
N LEU A 95 8.03 -0.02 -4.40
CA LEU A 95 8.01 -1.10 -5.39
C LEU A 95 8.98 -0.81 -6.54
N ASP A 96 8.92 0.41 -7.07
CA ASP A 96 9.71 0.81 -8.23
C ASP A 96 10.06 2.29 -8.16
N VAL A 97 11.22 2.65 -8.70
CA VAL A 97 11.74 4.02 -8.72
C VAL A 97 12.04 4.38 -10.16
N ASP A 98 11.33 5.38 -10.70
CA ASP A 98 11.58 5.94 -12.01
C ASP A 98 12.41 7.22 -11.84
N MET A 99 13.72 7.10 -12.11
CA MET A 99 14.67 8.20 -11.97
C MET A 99 14.54 9.24 -13.09
N ASP A 100 14.02 8.86 -14.26
CA ASP A 100 13.86 9.76 -15.42
C ASP A 100 12.70 10.75 -15.20
N ARG A 101 11.66 10.29 -14.49
CA ARG A 101 10.46 11.08 -14.19
C ARG A 101 10.39 11.58 -12.76
N GLU A 102 11.38 11.25 -11.92
CA GLU A 102 11.42 11.53 -10.48
C GLU A 102 10.16 11.02 -9.75
N ARG A 103 9.62 9.87 -10.17
CA ARG A 103 8.39 9.30 -9.60
C ARG A 103 8.67 7.95 -8.98
N VAL A 104 8.00 7.67 -7.87
CA VAL A 104 8.14 6.41 -7.15
C VAL A 104 6.81 5.66 -7.17
N SER A 105 6.81 4.38 -7.50
CA SER A 105 5.64 3.52 -7.32
C SER A 105 5.67 2.94 -5.93
N LEU A 106 4.61 3.18 -5.17
CA LEU A 106 4.50 2.83 -3.77
C LEU A 106 3.37 1.84 -3.55
N SER A 107 3.52 1.00 -2.52
CA SER A 107 2.48 0.10 -2.06
C SER A 107 2.26 0.25 -0.56
N LEU A 108 1.00 0.41 -0.16
CA LEU A 108 0.56 0.28 1.24
C LEU A 108 0.33 -1.17 1.66
N LYS A 109 0.19 -2.05 0.66
CA LYS A 109 -0.09 -3.47 0.80
C LYS A 109 1.16 -4.27 1.17
N ALA A 110 2.32 -3.91 0.61
CA ALA A 110 3.56 -4.63 0.84
C ALA A 110 4.12 -4.44 2.27
N THR A 111 3.75 -3.34 2.94
CA THR A 111 3.95 -3.12 4.38
C THR A 111 3.03 -3.98 5.27
N GLN A 112 1.92 -4.50 4.75
CA GLN A 112 1.08 -5.45 5.46
C GLN A 112 1.66 -6.84 5.28
N GLU A 113 1.98 -7.49 6.41
CA GLU A 113 2.52 -8.84 6.45
C GLU A 113 1.58 -9.76 5.67
N ASP A 114 2.13 -10.54 4.73
CA ASP A 114 1.35 -11.48 3.92
C ASP A 114 0.52 -12.36 4.88
N PRO A 115 -0.82 -12.27 4.87
CA PRO A 115 -1.63 -12.93 5.89
C PRO A 115 -1.34 -14.44 5.94
N TRP A 116 -0.96 -15.04 4.81
CA TRP A 116 -0.51 -16.44 4.75
C TRP A 116 0.80 -16.70 5.52
N ARG A 117 1.77 -15.78 5.49
CA ARG A 117 3.00 -15.90 6.28
C ARG A 117 2.75 -15.70 7.76
N HIS A 118 1.87 -14.77 8.12
CA HIS A 118 1.46 -14.58 9.50
C HIS A 118 0.75 -15.83 10.02
N PHE A 119 -0.25 -16.31 9.28
CA PHE A 119 -1.01 -17.51 9.62
C PHE A 119 -0.13 -18.75 9.72
N ALA A 120 0.80 -18.96 8.79
CA ALA A 120 1.73 -20.09 8.84
C ALA A 120 2.73 -20.03 10.02
N ARG A 121 2.99 -18.85 10.59
CA ARG A 121 3.84 -18.67 11.78
C ARG A 121 3.04 -18.84 13.07
N THR A 122 1.81 -18.33 13.09
CA THR A 122 0.95 -18.31 14.28
C THR A 122 0.22 -19.64 14.46
N HIS A 123 -0.06 -20.36 13.37
CA HIS A 123 -0.83 -21.61 13.39
C HIS A 123 -0.01 -22.81 12.94
N ALA A 124 0.02 -23.84 13.79
CA ALA A 124 0.63 -25.12 13.45
C ALA A 124 -0.38 -26.05 12.75
N ILE A 125 0.11 -26.90 11.85
CA ILE A 125 -0.71 -27.95 11.22
C ILE A 125 -1.32 -28.84 12.32
N GLY A 126 -2.65 -28.93 12.36
CA GLY A 126 -3.41 -29.69 13.36
C GLY A 126 -3.94 -28.88 14.55
N GLN A 127 -3.68 -27.57 14.59
CA GLN A 127 -4.32 -26.67 15.56
C GLN A 127 -5.79 -26.44 15.20
N ILE A 128 -6.66 -26.43 16.22
CA ILE A 128 -8.06 -26.04 16.09
C ILE A 128 -8.11 -24.52 16.07
N VAL A 129 -8.64 -23.94 15.00
CA VAL A 129 -8.76 -22.49 14.81
C VAL A 129 -10.25 -22.15 14.71
N PRO A 130 -10.76 -21.21 15.51
CA PRO A 130 -12.14 -20.76 15.37
C PRO A 130 -12.30 -20.08 14.02
N GLY A 131 -13.36 -20.39 13.29
CA GLY A 131 -13.57 -19.85 11.96
C GLY A 131 -15.04 -19.60 11.66
N LYS A 132 -15.32 -18.59 10.85
CA LYS A 132 -16.69 -18.21 10.50
C LYS A 132 -17.07 -18.71 9.12
N VAL A 133 -18.20 -19.41 9.00
CA VAL A 133 -18.67 -19.90 7.69
C VAL A 133 -19.06 -18.71 6.81
N THR A 134 -18.35 -18.50 5.69
CA THR A 134 -18.62 -17.42 4.74
C THR A 134 -19.53 -17.86 3.61
N LYS A 135 -19.37 -19.10 3.14
CA LYS A 135 -20.11 -19.62 1.99
C LYS A 135 -20.27 -21.13 2.06
N LEU A 136 -21.43 -21.62 1.68
CA LEU A 136 -21.72 -23.05 1.53
C LEU A 136 -21.73 -23.42 0.05
N VAL A 137 -21.13 -24.56 -0.27
CA VAL A 137 -21.16 -25.16 -1.61
C VAL A 137 -21.54 -26.63 -1.50
N PRO A 138 -22.11 -27.28 -2.53
CA PRO A 138 -22.59 -28.67 -2.40
C PRO A 138 -21.54 -29.69 -1.96
N PHE A 139 -20.25 -29.41 -2.17
CA PHE A 139 -19.13 -30.28 -1.79
C PHE A 139 -18.37 -29.81 -0.54
N GLY A 140 -18.80 -28.74 0.13
CA GLY A 140 -18.16 -28.29 1.37
C GLY A 140 -18.62 -26.94 1.92
N ALA A 141 -17.94 -26.48 2.96
CA ALA A 141 -18.14 -25.17 3.56
C ALA A 141 -16.83 -24.36 3.50
N PHE A 142 -16.93 -23.10 3.08
CA PHE A 142 -15.85 -22.13 3.20
C PHE A 142 -15.95 -21.48 4.58
N VAL A 143 -14.89 -21.62 5.35
CA VAL A 143 -14.75 -21.10 6.70
C VAL A 143 -13.61 -20.09 6.70
N ARG A 144 -13.93 -18.84 7.01
CA ARG A 144 -12.94 -17.79 7.21
C ARG A 144 -12.32 -17.94 8.59
N VAL A 145 -11.03 -18.27 8.62
CA VAL A 145 -10.26 -18.44 9.86
C VAL A 145 -9.60 -17.14 10.29
N GLU A 146 -9.26 -16.25 9.36
CA GLU A 146 -8.64 -14.96 9.63
C GLU A 146 -8.98 -13.94 8.52
N GLU A 147 -8.70 -12.65 8.72
CA GLU A 147 -8.92 -11.64 7.68
C GLU A 147 -8.11 -11.95 6.41
N GLY A 148 -8.82 -12.32 5.33
CA GLY A 148 -8.23 -12.65 4.04
C GLY A 148 -7.84 -14.12 3.86
N ILE A 149 -8.13 -14.99 4.83
CA ILE A 149 -7.82 -16.43 4.77
C ILE A 149 -9.10 -17.25 4.91
N GLU A 150 -9.39 -18.03 3.87
CA GLU A 150 -10.53 -18.95 3.82
C GLU A 150 -10.04 -20.39 3.70
N GLY A 151 -10.51 -21.25 4.60
CA GLY A 151 -10.33 -22.69 4.58
C GLY A 151 -11.56 -23.37 3.96
N LEU A 152 -11.33 -24.47 3.25
CA LEU A 152 -12.41 -25.32 2.74
C LEU A 152 -12.53 -26.56 3.62
N VAL A 153 -13.72 -26.79 4.16
CA VAL A 153 -14.08 -28.02 4.85
C VAL A 153 -14.90 -28.86 3.88
N HIS A 154 -14.41 -30.02 3.51
CA HIS A 154 -15.14 -30.93 2.62
C HIS A 154 -16.38 -31.50 3.33
N ILE A 155 -17.47 -31.80 2.59
CA ILE A 155 -18.68 -32.41 3.19
C ILE A 155 -18.41 -33.67 4.00
N SER A 156 -17.36 -34.41 3.65
CA SER A 156 -16.94 -35.63 4.35
C SER A 156 -16.29 -35.36 5.71
N GLU A 157 -15.76 -34.16 5.93
CA GLU A 157 -15.09 -33.74 7.16
C GLU A 157 -16.00 -32.84 8.03
N LEU A 158 -17.19 -32.48 7.53
CA LEU A 158 -18.17 -31.65 8.21
C LEU A 158 -18.91 -32.38 9.33
N ALA A 159 -19.06 -33.70 9.22
CA ALA A 159 -19.68 -34.54 10.24
C ALA A 159 -19.21 -35.99 10.12
N GLU A 160 -19.19 -36.72 11.24
CA GLU A 160 -18.89 -38.17 11.25
C GLU A 160 -19.93 -39.02 10.47
N ARG A 161 -21.11 -38.44 10.19
CA ARG A 161 -22.18 -39.05 9.41
C ARG A 161 -22.13 -38.58 7.96
N HIS A 162 -22.57 -39.41 7.02
CA HIS A 162 -22.70 -38.99 5.63
C HIS A 162 -23.75 -37.87 5.52
N VAL A 163 -23.33 -36.73 4.97
CA VAL A 163 -24.16 -35.54 4.79
C VAL A 163 -24.20 -35.23 3.30
N GLU A 164 -25.41 -35.19 2.73
CA GLU A 164 -25.60 -34.88 1.31
C GLU A 164 -25.52 -33.38 1.01
N VAL A 165 -25.86 -32.53 1.99
CA VAL A 165 -25.79 -31.06 1.87
C VAL A 165 -25.27 -30.42 3.16
N PRO A 166 -24.26 -29.53 3.09
CA PRO A 166 -23.62 -28.97 4.28
C PRO A 166 -24.54 -28.06 5.11
N ASP A 167 -25.60 -27.52 4.49
CA ASP A 167 -26.64 -26.69 5.14
C ASP A 167 -27.38 -27.41 6.27
N GLN A 168 -27.32 -28.75 6.31
CA GLN A 168 -27.89 -29.56 7.40
C GLN A 168 -27.06 -29.54 8.69
N VAL A 169 -25.81 -29.08 8.63
CA VAL A 169 -24.85 -29.14 9.74
C VAL A 169 -24.37 -27.76 10.15
N VAL A 170 -24.15 -26.86 9.19
CA VAL A 170 -23.60 -25.52 9.42
C VAL A 170 -24.38 -24.49 8.60
N GLN A 171 -24.57 -23.29 9.15
CA GLN A 171 -25.20 -22.17 8.45
C GLN A 171 -24.18 -21.09 8.09
N VAL A 172 -24.49 -20.30 7.05
CA VAL A 172 -23.67 -19.14 6.69
C VAL A 172 -23.73 -18.13 7.84
N GLY A 173 -22.56 -17.80 8.40
CA GLY A 173 -22.43 -16.88 9.51
C GLY A 173 -22.29 -17.54 10.89
N ASP A 174 -22.33 -18.88 10.98
CA ASP A 174 -22.00 -19.60 12.21
C ASP A 174 -20.50 -19.51 12.51
N ASP A 175 -20.19 -19.42 13.81
CA ASP A 175 -18.84 -19.58 14.35
C ASP A 175 -18.60 -21.08 14.57
N ALA A 176 -17.63 -21.66 13.85
CA ALA A 176 -17.22 -23.06 13.88
C ALA A 176 -15.97 -23.28 14.74
#